data_AF-A0A9D5FK18-F1
#
_entry.id   AF-A0A9D5FK18-F1
#
_cell.length_a   1.000
_cell.length_b   1.000
_cell.length_c   1.000
_cell.angle_alpha   90.00
_cell.angle_beta   90.00
_cell.angle_gamma   90.00
#
_symmetry.space_group_name_H-M   'P 1'
#
loop_
_entity.id
_entity.type
_entity.pdbx_description
1 polymer ?
#
loop_
_entity_poly.entity_id
_entity_poly.type
_entity_poly.pdbx_seq_one_letter_code
_entity_poly.pdbx_strand_id
1 'polypeptide(L)'
;MNIDIATTFKVILVLVGIGFITSVYMALKSISTGKHLEFYRKRQELIEQGWRLMLLAFVLAIGGFIFFRFGEPIAYHYFPPSPTVSRTPTITITPTITLTPSQTFTPTITLTLAQTYTPAIPGIVQKAIKTPVGVDTKAVFSVVQFSTLTKGGVVINTSDTFTLPITQMYGGYSYDKMVTGVQWSAVWFYEGTIICFETTVWNFPPGGYGYTDACNKQLTPDQWKPGEYEVQIFVGQTWKNSGRFTVFGNQQNITPSPSASSPAFLPAVTQTPKPATNP
;
A
#
# COMPACT_ATOMS: atom_id res chain seq x y z
N MET A 1 3.16 -5.33 6.59
CA MET A 1 3.79 -4.89 7.85
C MET A 1 4.57 -6.07 8.40
N ASN A 2 5.92 -6.06 8.34
CA ASN A 2 6.74 -7.16 8.88
C ASN A 2 6.91 -6.92 10.38
N ILE A 3 6.02 -7.52 11.17
CA ILE A 3 6.13 -7.50 12.62
C ILE A 3 7.21 -8.52 12.99
N ASP A 4 8.31 -8.07 13.58
CA ASP A 4 9.34 -8.98 14.09
C ASP A 4 8.80 -9.66 15.37
N ILE A 5 8.28 -10.86 15.17
CA ILE A 5 7.65 -11.68 16.21
C ILE A 5 8.67 -11.98 17.31
N ALA A 6 9.91 -12.35 16.95
CA ALA A 6 10.95 -12.67 17.92
C ALA A 6 11.29 -11.46 18.81
N THR A 7 11.39 -10.27 18.21
CA THR A 7 11.65 -9.04 18.97
C THR A 7 10.48 -8.67 19.88
N THR A 8 9.24 -8.86 19.42
CA THR A 8 8.04 -8.58 20.21
C THR A 8 7.95 -9.48 21.46
N PHE A 9 8.21 -10.78 21.31
CA PHE A 9 8.21 -11.72 22.43
C PHE A 9 9.27 -11.37 23.48
N LYS A 10 10.49 -10.99 23.04
CA LYS A 10 11.56 -10.57 23.95
C LYS A 10 11.18 -9.34 24.77
N VAL A 11 10.55 -8.34 24.16
CA VAL A 11 10.13 -7.12 24.87
C VAL A 11 9.07 -7.43 25.93
N ILE A 12 8.08 -8.25 25.61
CA ILE A 12 7.04 -8.68 26.57
C ILE A 12 7.68 -9.41 27.76
N LEU A 13 8.63 -10.31 27.51
CA LEU A 13 9.33 -11.06 28.55
C LEU A 13 10.13 -10.12 29.48
N VAL A 14 10.82 -9.12 28.92
CA VAL A 14 11.52 -8.10 29.70
C VAL A 14 10.56 -7.31 30.59
N LEU A 15 9.40 -6.89 30.08
CA LEU A 15 8.40 -6.17 30.85
C LEU A 15 7.82 -7.02 32.00
N VAL A 16 7.52 -8.30 31.74
CA VAL A 16 7.09 -9.26 32.78
C VAL A 16 8.17 -9.43 33.84
N GLY A 17 9.45 -9.51 33.43
CA GLY A 17 10.59 -9.59 34.35
C GLY A 17 10.71 -8.37 35.27
N ILE A 18 10.55 -7.15 34.73
CA ILE A 18 10.55 -5.91 35.52
C ILE A 18 9.37 -5.90 36.52
N GLY A 19 8.17 -6.28 36.06
CA GLY A 19 7.00 -6.39 36.92
C GLY A 19 7.19 -7.40 38.06
N PHE A 20 7.80 -8.55 37.76
CA PHE A 20 8.15 -9.56 38.76
C PHE A 20 9.11 -9.00 39.83
N ILE A 21 10.23 -8.40 39.41
CA ILE A 21 11.26 -7.87 40.33
C ILE A 21 10.68 -6.79 41.23
N THR A 22 9.94 -5.84 40.66
CA THR A 22 9.32 -4.74 41.40
C THR A 22 8.27 -5.25 42.39
N SER A 23 7.44 -6.22 42.00
CA SER A 23 6.44 -6.85 42.88
C SER A 23 7.09 -7.58 44.05
N VAL A 24 8.16 -8.35 43.81
CA VAL A 24 8.91 -9.05 44.87
C VAL A 24 9.56 -8.05 45.83
N TYR A 25 10.21 -7.01 45.30
CA TYR A 25 10.84 -5.98 46.13
C TYR A 25 9.82 -5.26 47.03
N MET A 26 8.68 -4.85 46.47
CA MET A 26 7.61 -4.20 47.23
C MET A 26 6.96 -5.15 48.25
N ALA A 27 6.77 -6.42 47.91
CA ALA A 27 6.24 -7.44 48.82
C ALA A 27 7.15 -7.61 50.05
N LEU A 28 8.47 -7.80 49.82
CA LEU A 28 9.46 -7.94 50.88
C LEU A 28 9.55 -6.69 51.75
N LYS A 29 9.54 -5.50 51.14
CA LYS A 29 9.54 -4.22 51.86
C LYS A 29 8.28 -4.05 52.72
N SER A 30 7.10 -4.42 52.20
CA SER A 30 5.82 -4.33 52.92
C SER A 30 5.81 -5.24 54.14
N ILE A 31 6.24 -6.49 53.98
CA ILE A 31 6.31 -7.48 55.07
C ILE A 31 7.35 -7.08 56.12
N SER A 32 8.52 -6.61 55.69
CA SER A 32 9.59 -6.15 56.60
C SER A 32 9.16 -4.92 57.41
N THR A 33 8.51 -3.94 56.77
CA THR A 33 8.03 -2.73 57.45
C THR A 33 6.91 -3.08 58.44
N GLY A 34 6.01 -3.99 58.06
CA GLY A 34 4.94 -4.50 58.92
C GLY A 34 5.42 -5.16 60.20
N LYS A 35 6.59 -5.83 60.19
CA LYS A 35 7.16 -6.49 61.38
C LYS A 35 7.61 -5.52 62.48
N HIS A 36 7.95 -4.28 62.13
CA HIS A 36 8.46 -3.27 63.07
C HIS A 36 7.39 -2.27 63.57
N LEU A 37 6.12 -2.47 63.22
CA LEU A 37 5.03 -1.58 63.63
C LEU A 37 4.32 -2.08 64.89
N GLU A 38 4.29 -1.24 65.93
CA GLU A 38 3.58 -1.45 67.19
C GLU A 38 2.04 -1.51 67.01
N PHE A 39 1.51 -0.85 65.97
CA PHE A 39 0.07 -0.80 65.71
C PHE A 39 -0.43 -2.04 64.95
N TYR A 40 -1.17 -2.91 65.64
CA TYR A 40 -1.70 -4.18 65.11
C TYR A 40 -2.47 -4.05 63.78
N ARG A 41 -3.42 -3.11 63.68
CA ARG A 41 -4.24 -2.93 62.47
C ARG A 41 -3.41 -2.54 61.25
N LYS A 42 -2.43 -1.64 61.45
CA LYS A 42 -1.56 -1.13 60.37
C LYS A 42 -0.55 -2.19 59.93
N ARG A 43 -0.09 -3.03 60.87
CA ARG A 43 0.72 -4.21 60.59
C ARG A 43 -0.05 -5.22 59.73
N GLN A 44 -1.32 -5.49 60.04
CA GLN A 44 -2.14 -6.42 59.24
C GLN A 44 -2.34 -5.94 57.80
N GLU A 45 -2.64 -4.66 57.62
CA GLU A 45 -2.83 -4.06 56.28
C GLU A 45 -1.56 -4.19 55.40
N LEU A 46 -0.38 -3.94 55.98
CA LEU A 46 0.90 -4.11 55.28
C LEU A 46 1.25 -5.58 55.00
N ILE A 47 0.86 -6.49 55.89
CA ILE A 47 1.08 -7.94 55.69
C ILE A 47 0.15 -8.47 54.58
N GLU A 48 -1.12 -8.06 54.56
CA GLU A 48 -2.07 -8.44 53.51
C GLU A 48 -1.67 -7.89 52.15
N GLN A 49 -1.23 -6.63 52.09
CA GLN A 49 -0.72 -6.01 50.86
C GLN A 49 0.56 -6.72 50.37
N GLY A 50 1.46 -7.07 51.30
CA GLY A 50 2.66 -7.86 51.00
C GLY A 50 2.32 -9.24 50.42
N TRP A 51 1.34 -9.94 51.00
CA TRP A 51 0.87 -11.24 50.51
C TRP A 51 0.20 -11.15 49.14
N ARG A 52 -0.63 -10.12 48.88
CA ARG A 52 -1.22 -9.89 47.55
C ARG A 52 -0.15 -9.66 46.49
N LEU A 53 0.88 -8.87 46.79
CA LEU A 53 2.02 -8.65 45.88
C LEU A 53 2.86 -9.92 45.69
N MET A 54 2.98 -10.76 46.72
CA MET A 54 3.65 -12.07 46.62
C MET A 54 2.90 -13.01 45.66
N LEU A 55 1.58 -13.07 45.77
CA LEU A 55 0.72 -13.84 44.88
C LEU A 55 0.83 -13.33 43.44
N LEU A 56 0.79 -12.01 43.25
CA LEU A 56 0.94 -11.40 41.92
C LEU A 56 2.30 -11.74 41.29
N ALA A 57 3.39 -11.67 42.06
CA ALA A 57 4.71 -12.08 41.59
C ALA A 57 4.73 -13.57 41.18
N PHE A 58 4.09 -14.45 41.95
CA PHE A 58 3.99 -15.86 41.62
C PHE A 58 3.22 -16.11 40.32
N VAL A 59 2.09 -15.42 40.11
CA VAL A 59 1.31 -15.49 38.87
C VAL A 59 2.12 -14.97 37.68
N LEU A 60 2.84 -13.85 37.84
CA LEU A 60 3.72 -13.32 36.79
C LEU A 60 4.87 -14.28 36.45
N ALA A 61 5.44 -14.97 37.44
CA ALA A 61 6.48 -15.96 37.21
C ALA A 61 5.97 -17.16 36.40
N ILE A 62 4.79 -17.70 36.78
CA ILE A 62 4.16 -18.81 36.03
C ILE A 62 3.79 -18.37 34.61
N GLY A 63 3.12 -17.22 34.47
CA GLY A 63 2.73 -16.69 33.17
C GLY A 63 3.93 -16.41 32.28
N GLY A 64 4.99 -15.81 32.83
CA GLY A 64 6.26 -15.57 32.14
C GLY A 64 6.95 -16.86 31.71
N PHE A 65 6.93 -17.91 32.56
CA PHE A 65 7.50 -19.21 32.21
C PHE A 65 6.75 -19.89 31.07
N ILE A 66 5.41 -19.91 31.12
CA ILE A 66 4.57 -20.45 30.05
C ILE A 66 4.83 -19.67 28.75
N PHE A 67 4.87 -18.35 28.82
CA PHE A 67 5.12 -17.49 27.67
C PHE A 67 6.52 -17.71 27.07
N PHE A 68 7.55 -17.88 27.90
CA PHE A 68 8.90 -18.20 27.43
C PHE A 68 8.96 -19.57 26.75
N ARG A 69 8.28 -20.59 27.29
CA ARG A 69 8.36 -21.95 26.76
C ARG A 69 7.51 -22.16 25.51
N PHE A 70 6.37 -21.50 25.41
CA PHE A 70 5.36 -21.77 24.37
C PHE A 70 5.07 -20.59 23.45
N GLY A 71 5.55 -19.39 23.76
CA GLY A 71 5.22 -18.16 23.05
C GLY A 71 5.66 -18.14 21.59
N GLU A 72 6.97 -18.18 21.36
CA GLU A 72 7.55 -18.20 20.00
C GLU A 72 7.07 -19.40 19.15
N PRO A 73 7.07 -20.65 19.63
CA PRO A 73 6.67 -21.79 18.79
C PRO A 73 5.20 -21.75 18.38
N ILE A 74 4.28 -21.31 19.25
CA ILE A 74 2.86 -21.16 18.88
C ILE A 74 2.70 -20.04 17.85
N ALA A 75 3.42 -18.93 17.99
CA ALA A 75 3.32 -17.83 17.05
C ALA A 75 3.73 -18.24 15.62
N TYR A 76 4.77 -19.05 15.46
CA TYR A 76 5.22 -19.51 14.14
C TYR A 76 4.26 -20.51 13.46
N HIS A 77 3.35 -21.16 14.20
CA HIS A 77 2.30 -21.96 13.60
C HIS A 77 1.27 -21.12 12.84
N TYR A 78 0.98 -19.91 13.31
CA TYR A 78 0.00 -19.01 12.70
C TYR A 78 0.64 -17.98 11.77
N PHE A 79 1.91 -17.65 12.01
CA PHE A 79 2.67 -16.67 11.25
C PHE A 79 4.02 -17.27 10.80
N PRO A 80 4.04 -18.12 9.76
CA PRO A 80 5.27 -18.71 9.26
C PRO A 80 6.22 -17.61 8.74
N PRO A 81 7.54 -17.75 8.97
CA PRO A 81 8.50 -16.77 8.46
C PRO A 81 8.45 -16.75 6.92
N SER A 82 8.45 -15.55 6.33
CA SER A 82 8.50 -15.41 4.88
C SER A 82 9.83 -15.95 4.33
N PRO A 83 9.83 -16.67 3.20
CA PRO A 83 11.05 -17.22 2.61
C PRO A 83 12.00 -16.07 2.24
N THR A 84 13.21 -16.13 2.79
CA THR A 84 14.28 -15.18 2.44
C THR A 84 14.74 -15.47 1.02
N VAL A 85 14.69 -14.47 0.13
CA VAL A 85 15.13 -14.60 -1.26
C VAL A 85 16.63 -14.87 -1.28
N SER A 86 17.02 -16.14 -1.44
CA SER A 86 18.41 -16.52 -1.67
C SER A 86 18.80 -16.11 -3.09
N ARG A 87 19.73 -15.15 -3.21
CA ARG A 87 20.29 -14.79 -4.52
C ARG A 87 21.31 -15.85 -4.91
N THR A 88 20.87 -16.84 -5.67
CA THR A 88 21.78 -17.71 -6.42
C THR A 88 22.56 -16.83 -7.41
N PRO A 89 23.91 -16.80 -7.37
CA PRO A 89 24.67 -16.01 -8.32
C PRO A 89 24.48 -16.58 -9.72
N THR A 90 23.95 -15.77 -10.64
CA THR A 90 23.87 -16.10 -12.06
C THR A 90 25.27 -15.98 -12.66
N ILE A 91 25.79 -17.09 -13.17
CA ILE A 91 27.09 -17.14 -13.83
C ILE A 91 26.99 -16.34 -15.13
N THR A 92 27.77 -15.25 -15.25
CA THR A 92 27.85 -14.45 -16.47
C THR A 92 28.87 -15.07 -17.41
N ILE A 93 28.39 -15.69 -18.50
CA ILE A 93 29.25 -16.07 -19.62
C ILE A 93 29.39 -14.86 -20.56
N THR A 94 30.63 -14.42 -20.79
CA THR A 94 30.95 -13.37 -21.76
C THR A 94 30.91 -13.95 -23.17
N PRO A 95 30.04 -13.48 -24.09
CA PRO A 95 30.06 -13.96 -25.47
C PRO A 95 31.27 -13.38 -26.19
N THR A 96 32.11 -14.27 -26.76
CA THR A 96 33.16 -13.88 -27.71
C THR A 96 32.51 -13.73 -29.09
N ILE A 97 32.45 -12.50 -29.58
CA ILE A 97 31.95 -12.17 -30.92
C ILE A 97 33.03 -12.43 -31.97
N THR A 98 32.84 -13.46 -32.78
CA THR A 98 33.58 -13.68 -34.04
C THR A 98 32.73 -13.09 -35.17
N LEU A 99 33.20 -11.99 -35.77
CA LEU A 99 32.52 -11.35 -36.90
C LEU A 99 32.92 -12.03 -38.22
N THR A 100 31.96 -12.69 -38.87
CA THR A 100 32.01 -13.05 -40.29
C THR A 100 30.91 -12.26 -41.00
N PRO A 101 31.20 -11.40 -41.99
CA PRO A 101 30.15 -10.64 -42.66
C PRO A 101 29.50 -11.53 -43.73
N SER A 102 28.21 -11.80 -43.61
CA SER A 102 27.44 -12.40 -44.70
C SER A 102 25.96 -12.02 -44.65
N GLN A 103 25.58 -11.30 -45.71
CA GLN A 103 24.25 -11.04 -46.28
C GLN A 103 23.24 -10.18 -45.51
N THR A 104 22.97 -9.05 -46.17
CA THR A 104 21.86 -8.11 -46.04
C THR A 104 20.50 -8.83 -46.00
N PHE A 105 19.89 -8.85 -44.83
CA PHE A 105 18.43 -9.00 -44.71
C PHE A 105 17.81 -7.61 -44.58
N THR A 106 16.84 -7.32 -45.44
CA THR A 106 15.97 -6.15 -45.32
C THR A 106 15.24 -6.22 -43.97
N PRO A 107 15.41 -5.25 -43.05
CA PRO A 107 14.72 -5.29 -41.79
C PRO A 107 13.23 -5.00 -42.02
N THR A 108 12.39 -6.02 -41.86
CA THR A 108 10.97 -5.81 -41.57
C THR A 108 10.92 -5.11 -40.22
N ILE A 109 10.55 -3.82 -40.23
CA ILE A 109 10.31 -3.03 -39.02
C ILE A 109 9.20 -3.67 -38.19
N THR A 110 9.57 -4.57 -37.28
CA THR A 110 8.72 -4.95 -36.17
C THR A 110 8.69 -3.76 -35.24
N LEU A 111 7.54 -3.06 -35.17
CA LEU A 111 7.26 -2.06 -34.13
C LEU A 111 7.38 -2.76 -32.77
N THR A 112 8.57 -2.70 -32.20
CA THR A 112 8.81 -3.09 -30.82
C THR A 112 8.06 -2.05 -30.01
N LEU A 113 7.05 -2.46 -29.22
CA LEU A 113 6.34 -1.53 -28.33
C LEU A 113 7.38 -0.72 -27.55
N ALA A 114 7.40 0.58 -27.82
CA ALA A 114 8.36 1.51 -27.29
C ALA A 114 8.35 1.44 -25.76
N GLN A 115 9.53 1.58 -25.16
CA GLN A 115 9.72 1.83 -23.74
C GLN A 115 8.54 2.62 -23.15
N THR A 116 7.85 2.04 -22.17
CA THR A 116 6.95 2.80 -21.31
C THR A 116 7.82 3.73 -20.47
N TYR A 117 8.17 4.89 -21.01
CA TYR A 117 8.89 5.92 -20.28
C TYR A 117 8.07 6.26 -19.03
N THR A 118 8.67 6.08 -17.86
CA THR A 118 8.08 6.60 -16.61
C THR A 118 7.84 8.10 -16.79
N PRO A 119 6.60 8.58 -16.63
CA PRO A 119 6.30 10.00 -16.85
C PRO A 119 7.19 10.88 -16.00
N ALA A 120 7.87 11.85 -16.62
CA ALA A 120 8.60 12.88 -15.90
C ALA A 120 7.64 13.99 -15.48
N ILE A 121 7.86 14.58 -14.31
CA ILE A 121 7.02 15.68 -13.83
C ILE A 121 7.13 16.89 -14.80
N PRO A 122 6.01 17.46 -15.28
CA PRO A 122 6.07 18.53 -16.27
C PRO A 122 6.76 19.80 -15.76
N GLY A 123 7.49 20.50 -16.63
CA GLY A 123 8.30 21.67 -16.26
C GLY A 123 7.50 22.84 -15.65
N ILE A 124 6.20 22.97 -15.98
CA ILE A 124 5.33 23.97 -15.35
C ILE A 124 5.08 23.67 -13.86
N VAL A 125 4.96 22.39 -13.52
CA VAL A 125 4.78 21.94 -12.14
C VAL A 125 6.09 22.09 -11.38
N GLN A 126 7.24 21.80 -12.03
CA GLN A 126 8.58 21.99 -11.45
C GLN A 126 8.82 23.42 -10.96
N LYS A 127 8.35 24.43 -11.69
CA LYS A 127 8.49 25.84 -11.28
C LYS A 127 7.63 26.21 -10.07
N ALA A 128 6.54 25.47 -9.83
CA ALA A 128 5.68 25.65 -8.67
C ALA A 128 6.22 24.94 -7.41
N ILE A 129 7.25 24.10 -7.55
CA ILE A 129 7.91 23.39 -6.46
C ILE A 129 8.73 24.38 -5.62
N LYS A 130 8.30 24.60 -4.38
CA LYS A 130 9.07 25.35 -3.39
C LYS A 130 9.98 24.36 -2.67
N THR A 131 11.29 24.44 -2.91
CA THR A 131 12.31 23.66 -2.19
C THR A 131 12.17 23.79 -0.66
N PRO A 132 12.50 22.74 0.12
CA PRO A 132 13.35 21.60 -0.24
C PRO A 132 12.59 20.43 -0.87
N VAL A 133 13.12 19.91 -1.97
CA VAL A 133 12.73 18.59 -2.49
C VAL A 133 13.13 17.57 -1.44
N GLY A 134 12.18 17.12 -0.63
CA GLY A 134 12.41 16.00 0.29
C GLY A 134 12.95 14.80 -0.48
N VAL A 135 13.85 14.04 0.15
CA VAL A 135 14.48 12.84 -0.44
C VAL A 135 13.42 11.94 -1.08
N ASP A 136 13.74 11.30 -2.21
CA ASP A 136 12.85 10.33 -2.85
C ASP A 136 12.43 9.29 -1.80
N THR A 137 11.15 9.33 -1.43
CA THR A 137 10.62 8.49 -0.39
C THR A 137 10.22 7.16 -0.99
N LYS A 138 10.29 6.11 -0.16
CA LYS A 138 9.67 4.81 -0.44
C LYS A 138 8.13 4.87 -0.39
N ALA A 139 7.54 6.05 -0.63
CA ALA A 139 6.11 6.27 -0.66
C ALA A 139 5.48 5.44 -1.76
N VAL A 140 4.34 4.83 -1.44
CA VAL A 140 3.56 3.98 -2.34
C VAL A 140 2.16 4.56 -2.41
N PHE A 141 1.61 4.61 -3.62
CA PHE A 141 0.26 5.10 -3.89
C PHE A 141 -0.53 4.02 -4.62
N SER A 142 -1.83 3.90 -4.30
CA SER A 142 -2.75 3.12 -5.12
C SER A 142 -2.95 3.76 -6.49
N VAL A 143 -3.53 3.01 -7.42
CA VAL A 143 -4.09 3.56 -8.66
C VAL A 143 -5.11 4.65 -8.27
N VAL A 144 -5.12 5.74 -9.03
CA VAL A 144 -6.06 6.85 -8.79
C VAL A 144 -7.44 6.42 -9.26
N GLN A 145 -8.43 6.53 -8.38
CA GLN A 145 -9.84 6.23 -8.66
C GLN A 145 -10.64 7.52 -8.71
N PHE A 146 -11.71 7.53 -9.50
CA PHE A 146 -12.41 8.75 -9.86
C PHE A 146 -13.83 8.76 -9.34
N SER A 147 -14.29 9.89 -8.81
CA SER A 147 -15.69 10.07 -8.40
C SER A 147 -16.11 11.54 -8.43
N THR A 148 -17.41 11.79 -8.49
CA THR A 148 -18.03 13.11 -8.27
C THR A 148 -18.43 13.35 -6.81
N LEU A 149 -18.29 12.35 -5.94
CA LEU A 149 -18.74 12.39 -4.54
C LEU A 149 -17.62 11.97 -3.57
N THR A 150 -17.57 12.65 -2.43
CA THR A 150 -16.69 12.31 -1.31
C THR A 150 -17.47 12.18 -0.01
N LYS A 151 -17.04 11.28 0.88
CA LYS A 151 -17.60 11.13 2.24
C LYS A 151 -16.45 10.96 3.23
N GLY A 152 -16.35 11.89 4.19
CA GLY A 152 -15.29 11.84 5.21
C GLY A 152 -13.87 11.96 4.64
N GLY A 153 -13.70 12.64 3.50
CA GLY A 153 -12.40 12.79 2.84
C GLY A 153 -11.95 11.59 2.00
N VAL A 154 -12.86 10.65 1.70
CA VAL A 154 -12.61 9.52 0.80
C VAL A 154 -13.59 9.57 -0.37
N VAL A 155 -13.14 9.23 -1.57
CA VAL A 155 -14.01 9.09 -2.75
C VAL A 155 -14.93 7.89 -2.58
N ILE A 156 -16.20 8.04 -2.97
CA ILE A 156 -17.20 6.97 -2.92
C ILE A 156 -17.85 6.82 -4.29
N ASN A 157 -18.42 5.66 -4.62
CA ASN A 157 -19.07 5.44 -5.93
C ASN A 157 -18.12 5.73 -7.10
N THR A 158 -16.95 5.08 -7.08
CA THR A 158 -15.91 5.30 -8.07
C THR A 158 -16.31 4.74 -9.44
N SER A 159 -15.98 5.47 -10.50
CA SER A 159 -16.25 5.10 -11.89
C SER A 159 -15.10 5.56 -12.77
N ASP A 160 -14.83 4.85 -13.85
CA ASP A 160 -13.84 5.26 -14.86
C ASP A 160 -14.53 5.99 -16.04
N THR A 161 -15.84 6.18 -15.96
CA THR A 161 -16.65 6.83 -16.99
C THR A 161 -17.62 7.83 -16.40
N PHE A 162 -17.69 9.01 -17.01
CA PHE A 162 -18.56 10.12 -16.58
C PHE A 162 -19.27 10.75 -17.77
N THR A 163 -20.38 11.44 -17.51
CA THR A 163 -21.16 12.15 -18.51
C THR A 163 -21.27 13.62 -18.14
N LEU A 164 -21.30 14.51 -19.13
CA LEU A 164 -21.50 15.94 -18.91
C LEU A 164 -22.93 16.24 -18.42
N PRO A 165 -23.14 17.31 -17.63
CA PRO A 165 -22.12 18.22 -17.07
C PRO A 165 -21.46 17.64 -15.80
N ILE A 166 -20.16 17.88 -15.64
CA ILE A 166 -19.40 17.49 -14.44
C ILE A 166 -19.24 18.72 -13.55
N THR A 167 -19.93 18.75 -12.40
CA THR A 167 -19.84 19.86 -11.46
C THR A 167 -18.60 19.81 -10.59
N GLN A 168 -18.25 18.61 -10.14
CA GLN A 168 -17.08 18.34 -9.30
C GLN A 168 -16.49 17.00 -9.67
N MET A 169 -15.16 16.93 -9.67
CA MET A 169 -14.38 15.76 -9.98
C MET A 169 -13.30 15.56 -8.92
N TYR A 170 -13.17 14.34 -8.44
CA TYR A 170 -12.22 13.96 -7.41
C TYR A 170 -11.38 12.77 -7.89
N GLY A 171 -10.06 12.88 -7.75
CA GLY A 171 -9.12 11.76 -7.93
C GLY A 171 -8.69 11.23 -6.58
N GLY A 172 -9.29 10.15 -6.10
CA GLY A 172 -8.99 9.52 -4.82
C GLY A 172 -7.89 8.47 -4.92
N TYR A 173 -7.10 8.35 -3.86
CA TYR A 173 -6.02 7.36 -3.75
C TYR A 173 -5.76 7.01 -2.28
N SER A 174 -5.19 5.83 -2.04
CA SER A 174 -4.55 5.50 -0.76
C SER A 174 -3.04 5.62 -0.88
N TYR A 175 -2.39 5.91 0.24
CA TYR A 175 -0.93 6.08 0.30
C TYR A 175 -0.35 5.44 1.56
N ASP A 176 0.93 5.09 1.49
CA ASP A 176 1.73 4.60 2.62
C ASP A 176 3.18 5.09 2.48
N LYS A 177 3.91 5.15 3.61
CA LYS A 177 5.32 5.58 3.71
C LYS A 177 5.60 7.00 3.18
N MET A 178 4.62 7.88 3.24
CA MET A 178 4.85 9.31 3.06
C MET A 178 5.65 9.88 4.24
N VAL A 179 6.47 10.88 3.96
CA VAL A 179 7.29 11.54 4.97
C VAL A 179 6.84 12.99 5.06
N THR A 180 6.68 13.51 6.28
CA THR A 180 6.34 14.92 6.48
C THR A 180 7.40 15.83 5.88
N GLY A 181 6.98 16.91 5.24
CA GLY A 181 7.85 17.89 4.59
C GLY A 181 8.21 17.56 3.14
N VAL A 182 7.89 16.37 2.63
CA VAL A 182 8.08 16.07 1.20
C VAL A 182 7.01 16.75 0.37
N GLN A 183 7.34 17.09 -0.87
CA GLN A 183 6.37 17.70 -1.75
C GLN A 183 5.54 16.63 -2.47
N TRP A 184 4.22 16.78 -2.42
CA TRP A 184 3.29 15.96 -3.17
C TRP A 184 2.63 16.81 -4.27
N SER A 185 2.46 16.23 -5.45
CA SER A 185 1.82 16.91 -6.58
C SER A 185 0.86 15.96 -7.30
N ALA A 186 -0.32 16.46 -7.64
CA ALA A 186 -1.26 15.80 -8.53
C ALA A 186 -1.42 16.63 -9.80
N VAL A 187 -1.21 15.99 -10.96
CA VAL A 187 -1.25 16.65 -12.27
C VAL A 187 -2.36 16.03 -13.09
N TRP A 188 -3.28 16.88 -13.57
CA TRP A 188 -4.43 16.49 -14.36
C TRP A 188 -4.17 16.78 -15.82
N PHE A 189 -4.42 15.77 -16.66
CA PHE A 189 -4.26 15.80 -18.10
C PHE A 189 -5.62 15.56 -18.78
N TYR A 190 -5.83 16.25 -19.90
CA TYR A 190 -6.86 15.98 -20.89
C TYR A 190 -6.18 15.73 -22.22
N GLU A 191 -6.39 14.56 -22.83
CA GLU A 191 -5.74 14.17 -24.10
C GLU A 191 -4.22 14.42 -24.09
N GLY A 192 -3.57 14.11 -22.96
CA GLY A 192 -2.12 14.32 -22.75
C GLY A 192 -1.68 15.77 -22.50
N THR A 193 -2.60 16.73 -22.48
CA THR A 193 -2.32 18.15 -22.17
C THR A 193 -2.69 18.48 -20.73
N ILE A 194 -1.80 19.17 -20.00
CA ILE A 194 -2.06 19.56 -18.60
C ILE A 194 -3.19 20.60 -18.57
N ILE A 195 -4.24 20.29 -17.81
CA ILE A 195 -5.38 21.20 -17.60
C ILE A 195 -5.35 21.86 -16.23
N CYS A 196 -4.92 21.13 -15.20
CA CYS A 196 -4.79 21.61 -13.83
C CYS A 196 -3.68 20.84 -13.13
N PHE A 197 -3.16 21.41 -12.06
CA PHE A 197 -2.31 20.70 -11.12
C PHE A 197 -2.44 21.32 -9.75
N GLU A 198 -2.10 20.55 -8.74
CA GLU A 198 -1.89 21.05 -7.40
C GLU A 198 -0.58 20.54 -6.84
N THR A 199 -0.03 21.32 -5.93
CA THR A 199 1.17 20.92 -5.23
C THR A 199 1.16 21.44 -3.81
N THR A 200 1.47 20.56 -2.87
CA THR A 200 1.47 20.87 -1.44
C THR A 200 2.63 20.19 -0.73
N VAL A 201 3.10 20.80 0.36
CA VAL A 201 4.04 20.16 1.27
C VAL A 201 3.26 19.19 2.15
N TRP A 202 3.71 17.96 2.22
CA TRP A 202 3.04 16.89 2.94
C TRP A 202 3.11 17.14 4.45
N ASN A 203 1.96 17.39 5.07
CA ASN A 203 1.84 17.56 6.53
C ASN A 203 0.83 16.59 7.16
N PHE A 204 0.58 15.47 6.48
CA PHE A 204 -0.36 14.43 6.92
C PHE A 204 0.38 13.20 7.44
N PRO A 205 -0.32 12.24 8.08
CA PRO A 205 0.27 10.98 8.50
C PRO A 205 0.98 10.22 7.36
N PRO A 206 1.89 9.28 7.68
CA PRO A 206 2.63 8.51 6.66
C PRO A 206 1.76 7.64 5.76
N GLY A 207 0.56 7.24 6.22
CA GLY A 207 -0.36 6.42 5.46
C GLY A 207 -1.82 6.79 5.72
N GLY A 208 -2.68 6.53 4.73
CA GLY A 208 -4.09 6.89 4.79
C GLY A 208 -4.75 6.99 3.41
N TYR A 209 -5.84 7.76 3.37
CA TYR A 209 -6.58 8.09 2.15
C TYR A 209 -6.44 9.57 1.85
N GLY A 210 -6.42 9.91 0.57
CA GLY A 210 -6.39 11.28 0.09
C GLY A 210 -7.19 11.41 -1.21
N TYR A 211 -7.45 12.65 -1.60
CA TYR A 211 -8.02 12.96 -2.89
C TYR A 211 -7.43 14.26 -3.42
N THR A 212 -7.44 14.39 -4.73
CA THR A 212 -7.16 15.63 -5.46
C THR A 212 -8.45 16.22 -6.01
N ASP A 213 -8.64 17.52 -5.82
CA ASP A 213 -9.78 18.31 -6.33
C ASP A 213 -9.33 19.55 -7.10
N ALA A 214 -8.06 19.58 -7.53
CA ALA A 214 -7.39 20.74 -8.15
C ALA A 214 -8.20 21.40 -9.28
N CYS A 215 -8.84 20.58 -10.09
CA CYS A 215 -9.63 21.02 -11.23
C CYS A 215 -10.97 21.66 -10.85
N ASN A 216 -11.54 21.40 -9.66
CA ASN A 216 -12.84 21.93 -9.26
C ASN A 216 -12.85 23.45 -9.04
N LYS A 217 -11.67 24.04 -8.81
CA LYS A 217 -11.50 25.50 -8.68
C LYS A 217 -11.15 26.18 -9.99
N GLN A 218 -10.64 25.42 -10.97
CA GLN A 218 -10.08 25.95 -12.22
C GLN A 218 -11.01 25.73 -13.42
N LEU A 219 -11.82 24.67 -13.39
CA LEU A 219 -12.77 24.33 -14.44
C LEU A 219 -14.20 24.60 -13.97
N THR A 220 -14.96 25.33 -14.80
CA THR A 220 -16.42 25.38 -14.67
C THR A 220 -17.05 24.13 -15.29
N PRO A 221 -18.30 23.76 -14.94
CA PRO A 221 -18.94 22.54 -15.45
C PRO A 221 -19.00 22.44 -16.98
N ASP A 222 -19.02 23.58 -17.67
CA ASP A 222 -19.09 23.68 -19.13
C ASP A 222 -17.72 23.54 -19.81
N GLN A 223 -16.62 23.58 -19.04
CA GLN A 223 -15.26 23.46 -19.58
C GLN A 223 -14.77 22.01 -19.65
N TRP A 224 -15.48 21.08 -19.01
CA TRP A 224 -15.24 19.66 -19.19
C TRP A 224 -15.64 19.25 -20.61
N LYS A 225 -14.69 18.66 -21.33
CA LYS A 225 -14.88 18.19 -22.70
C LYS A 225 -14.96 16.66 -22.74
N PRO A 226 -15.68 16.07 -23.71
CA PRO A 226 -15.59 14.65 -23.97
C PRO A 226 -14.16 14.24 -24.33
N GLY A 227 -13.73 13.06 -23.89
CA GLY A 227 -12.40 12.52 -24.15
C GLY A 227 -11.75 11.86 -22.94
N GLU A 228 -10.47 11.56 -23.08
CA GLU A 228 -9.67 10.86 -22.07
C GLU A 228 -8.99 11.84 -21.11
N TYR A 229 -9.11 11.54 -19.83
CA TYR A 229 -8.45 12.26 -18.75
C TYR A 229 -7.51 11.34 -17.99
N GLU A 230 -6.40 11.89 -17.52
CA GLU A 230 -5.43 11.17 -16.70
C GLU A 230 -5.01 12.02 -15.51
N VAL A 231 -4.91 11.40 -14.34
CA VAL A 231 -4.31 12.04 -13.16
C VAL A 231 -3.07 11.28 -12.78
N GLN A 232 -1.96 12.00 -12.67
CA GLN A 232 -0.66 11.45 -12.27
C GLN A 232 -0.25 12.02 -10.91
N ILE A 233 0.22 11.13 -10.03
CA ILE A 233 0.70 11.47 -8.70
C ILE A 233 2.22 11.42 -8.67
N PHE A 234 2.81 12.49 -8.16
CA PHE A 234 4.25 12.65 -7.98
C PHE A 234 4.57 12.94 -6.51
N VAL A 235 5.74 12.44 -6.08
CA VAL A 235 6.36 12.85 -4.82
C VAL A 235 7.75 13.38 -5.16
N GLY A 236 7.99 14.65 -4.84
CA GLY A 236 9.13 15.39 -5.35
C GLY A 236 9.10 15.43 -6.88
N GLN A 237 10.07 14.76 -7.51
CA GLN A 237 10.16 14.64 -8.97
C GLN A 237 9.83 13.22 -9.47
N THR A 238 9.57 12.29 -8.55
CA THR A 238 9.37 10.88 -8.87
C THR A 238 7.89 10.59 -9.09
N TRP A 239 7.55 10.05 -10.25
CA TRP A 239 6.23 9.52 -10.52
C TRP A 239 5.96 8.30 -9.63
N LYS A 240 4.76 8.23 -9.04
CA LYS A 240 4.37 7.12 -8.15
C LYS A 240 3.25 6.28 -8.73
N ASN A 241 2.16 6.89 -9.20
CA ASN A 241 1.05 6.19 -9.82
C ASN A 241 0.19 7.13 -10.68
N SER A 242 -0.71 6.56 -11.49
CA SER A 242 -1.70 7.31 -12.26
C SER A 242 -3.05 6.58 -12.32
N GLY A 243 -4.08 7.28 -12.79
CA GLY A 243 -5.38 6.71 -13.15
C GLY A 243 -5.97 7.46 -14.32
N ARG A 244 -6.89 6.81 -15.06
CA ARG A 244 -7.58 7.39 -16.22
C ARG A 244 -9.09 7.30 -16.08
N PHE A 245 -9.79 8.23 -16.69
CA PHE A 245 -11.24 8.17 -16.87
C PHE A 245 -11.66 8.81 -18.20
N THR A 246 -12.80 8.37 -18.71
CA THR A 246 -13.40 8.88 -19.95
C THR A 246 -14.61 9.74 -19.65
N VAL A 247 -14.69 10.91 -20.27
CA VAL A 247 -15.92 11.72 -20.28
C VAL A 247 -16.64 11.50 -21.60
N PHE A 248 -17.86 10.99 -21.53
CA PHE A 248 -18.74 10.89 -22.69
C PHE A 248 -19.45 12.22 -22.92
N GLY A 249 -19.48 12.64 -24.18
CA GLY A 249 -20.37 13.71 -24.63
C GLY A 249 -21.81 13.21 -24.66
N ASN A 250 -22.74 14.12 -24.96
CA ASN A 250 -24.19 13.88 -24.95
C ASN A 250 -24.67 12.86 -26.03
N GLN A 251 -23.75 12.09 -26.62
CA GLN A 251 -24.05 10.92 -27.43
C GLN A 251 -23.81 9.68 -26.58
N GLN A 252 -24.90 9.15 -25.99
CA GLN A 252 -24.92 7.77 -25.52
C GLN A 252 -24.62 6.86 -26.71
N ASN A 253 -23.36 6.45 -26.88
CA ASN A 253 -23.07 5.21 -27.55
C ASN A 253 -22.60 4.21 -26.49
N ILE A 254 -23.58 3.55 -25.88
CA ILE A 254 -23.40 2.31 -25.12
C ILE A 254 -22.84 1.26 -26.08
N THR A 255 -21.53 1.29 -26.30
CA THR A 255 -20.79 0.12 -26.79
C THR A 255 -20.17 -0.53 -25.56
N PRO A 256 -20.66 -1.69 -25.07
CA PRO A 256 -19.93 -2.44 -24.07
C PRO A 256 -18.56 -2.78 -24.66
N SER A 257 -17.49 -2.36 -23.97
CA SER A 257 -16.14 -2.83 -24.22
C SER A 257 -16.16 -4.36 -24.20
N PRO A 258 -15.68 -5.06 -25.25
CA PRO A 258 -15.61 -6.51 -25.20
C PRO A 258 -14.55 -6.88 -24.16
N SER A 259 -15.01 -7.34 -22.99
CA SER A 259 -14.23 -8.21 -22.13
C SER A 259 -13.59 -9.30 -22.99
N ALA A 260 -12.27 -9.34 -23.01
CA ALA A 260 -11.52 -10.45 -23.59
C ALA A 260 -11.71 -11.71 -22.71
N SER A 261 -12.91 -12.30 -22.75
CA SER A 261 -13.11 -13.70 -22.41
C SER A 261 -13.07 -14.49 -23.71
N SER A 262 -11.88 -14.97 -24.06
CA SER A 262 -11.66 -15.93 -25.14
C SER A 262 -12.53 -17.17 -24.93
N PRO A 263 -13.48 -17.52 -25.81
CA PRO A 263 -13.99 -18.87 -25.90
C PRO A 263 -12.99 -19.68 -26.73
N ALA A 264 -12.39 -20.70 -26.12
CA ALA A 264 -11.59 -21.68 -26.84
C ALA A 264 -12.45 -22.32 -27.94
N PHE A 265 -12.04 -22.17 -29.20
CA PHE A 265 -12.61 -22.90 -30.32
C PHE A 265 -12.33 -24.39 -30.13
N LEU A 266 -13.37 -25.17 -29.83
CA LEU A 266 -13.37 -26.62 -30.02
C LEU A 266 -13.50 -26.90 -31.53
N PRO A 267 -12.63 -27.73 -32.13
CA PRO A 267 -12.77 -28.09 -33.53
C PRO A 267 -14.06 -28.91 -33.75
N ALA A 268 -14.78 -28.55 -34.82
CA ALA A 268 -16.02 -29.19 -35.23
C ALA A 268 -15.81 -30.67 -35.55
N VAL A 269 -16.66 -31.53 -34.99
CA VAL A 269 -16.74 -32.95 -35.32
C VAL A 269 -17.35 -33.09 -36.72
N THR A 270 -16.54 -33.53 -37.68
CA THR A 270 -16.98 -33.96 -39.00
C THR A 270 -17.96 -35.12 -38.87
N GLN A 271 -19.21 -34.94 -39.28
CA GLN A 271 -20.18 -36.03 -39.42
C GLN A 271 -19.90 -36.81 -40.71
N THR A 272 -19.61 -38.10 -40.57
CA THR A 272 -19.45 -39.06 -41.66
C THR A 272 -20.81 -39.36 -42.32
N PRO A 273 -20.93 -39.39 -43.66
CA PRO A 273 -22.19 -39.72 -44.32
C PRO A 273 -22.55 -41.20 -44.18
N LYS A 274 -23.84 -41.46 -43.94
CA LYS A 274 -24.50 -42.77 -43.89
C LYS A 274 -24.40 -43.49 -45.26
N PRO A 275 -24.06 -44.79 -45.31
CA PRO A 275 -24.09 -45.54 -46.57
C PRO A 275 -25.53 -45.73 -47.06
N ALA A 276 -25.73 -45.55 -48.36
CA ALA A 276 -26.98 -45.82 -49.05
C ALA A 276 -27.21 -47.34 -49.16
N THR A 277 -28.39 -47.79 -48.76
CA THR A 277 -28.89 -49.14 -49.01
C THR A 277 -29.96 -49.05 -50.09
N ASN A 278 -29.78 -49.78 -51.20
CA ASN A 278 -30.82 -50.08 -52.17
C ASN A 278 -30.33 -51.22 -53.10
N PRO A 279 -31.23 -52.02 -53.70
CA PRO A 279 -32.32 -52.82 -53.13
C PRO A 279 -31.90 -54.26 -52.79
#